data_AF-X1Q4T5-F1
#
_entry.id   AF-X1Q4T5-F1
#
_cell.length_a   1.000
_cell.length_b   1.000
_cell.length_c   1.000
_cell.angle_alpha   90.00
_cell.angle_beta   90.00
_cell.angle_gamma   90.00
#
_symmetry.space_group_name_H-M   'P 1'
#
loop_
_entity.id
_entity.type
_entity.pdbx_description
1 polymer ?
#
loop_
_entity_poly.entity_id
_entity_poly.type
_entity_poly.pdbx_seq_one_letter_code
_entity_poly.pdbx_strand_id
1 'polypeptide(L)'
;MRYSPERAVTLAIITQMVVTLIRKDTRMSPKVMLLACREGAIGAIDVAIACAAIGLIIGSITGTGLGLKFSAIIADVSRGSVFIALPMAGLASLILGTGVPTTAQYIIIAALVCPALV
;
A
#
# COMPACT_ATOMS: atom_id res chain seq x y z
N MET A 1 10.89 16.68 11.59
CA MET A 1 11.10 15.24 11.81
C MET A 1 11.07 14.54 10.44
N ARG A 2 12.21 14.14 9.88
CA ARG A 2 12.34 13.54 8.53
C ARG A 2 12.95 12.13 8.64
N TYR A 3 12.19 11.17 9.16
CA TYR A 3 12.58 9.75 9.09
C TYR A 3 11.60 9.03 8.18
N SER A 4 12.13 8.20 7.26
CA SER A 4 11.29 7.35 6.41
C SER A 4 10.40 6.47 7.31
N PRO A 5 9.09 6.33 7.00
CA PRO A 5 8.16 5.50 7.76
C PRO A 5 8.70 4.08 7.99
N GLU A 6 9.39 3.54 6.98
CA GLU A 6 9.98 2.20 7.00
C GLU A 6 10.96 2.04 8.16
N ARG A 7 11.90 3.00 8.29
CA ARG A 7 12.94 2.97 9.33
C ARG A 7 12.35 3.16 10.72
N ALA A 8 11.30 3.96 10.84
CA ALA A 8 10.60 4.17 12.11
C ALA A 8 9.95 2.86 12.60
N VAL A 9 9.29 2.12 11.70
CA VAL A 9 8.68 0.82 12.03
C VAL A 9 9.74 -0.21 12.40
N THR A 10 10.85 -0.31 11.65
CA THR A 10 11.92 -1.27 11.98
C THR A 10 12.51 -0.98 13.36
N LEU A 11 12.81 0.28 13.66
CA LEU A 11 13.33 0.68 14.97
C LEU A 11 12.31 0.42 16.09
N ALA A 12 11.02 0.67 15.85
CA ALA A 12 9.96 0.38 16.80
C ALA A 12 9.86 -1.12 17.12
N ILE A 13 9.92 -2.00 16.13
CA ILE A 13 9.90 -3.46 16.35
C ILE A 13 11.11 -3.91 17.17
N ILE A 14 12.31 -3.44 16.82
CA ILE A 14 13.56 -3.80 17.53
C ILE A 14 13.50 -3.31 18.99
N THR A 15 13.17 -2.04 19.19
CA THR A 15 13.06 -1.47 20.55
C THR A 15 11.98 -2.18 21.36
N GLN A 16 10.83 -2.49 20.78
CA GLN A 16 9.76 -3.21 21.45
C GLN A 16 10.20 -4.62 21.87
N MET A 17 10.92 -5.35 20.99
CA MET A 17 11.49 -6.67 21.30
C MET A 17 12.54 -6.60 22.43
N VAL A 18 13.38 -5.57 22.46
CA VAL A 18 14.37 -5.36 23.53
C VAL A 18 13.69 -5.00 24.85
N VAL A 19 12.66 -4.14 24.83
CA VAL A 19 11.93 -3.71 26.01
C VAL A 19 11.18 -4.88 26.67
N THR A 20 10.58 -5.79 25.89
CA THR A 20 9.94 -7.00 26.42
C THR A 20 10.92 -7.97 27.08
N LEU A 21 12.20 -7.98 26.70
CA LEU A 21 13.23 -8.83 27.32
C LEU A 21 13.74 -8.27 28.68
N ILE A 22 13.76 -6.94 28.84
CA ILE A 22 14.30 -6.26 30.03
C ILE A 22 13.26 -6.19 31.16
N ARG A 23 11.98 -6.00 30.86
CA ARG A 23 10.92 -5.94 31.88
C ARG A 23 10.55 -7.34 32.39
N LYS A 24 10.74 -7.58 33.71
CA LYS A 24 10.39 -8.85 34.37
C LYS A 24 8.91 -9.23 34.26
N ASP A 25 8.00 -8.25 34.28
CA ASP A 25 6.54 -8.47 34.13
C ASP A 25 6.09 -8.87 32.73
N THR A 26 6.82 -8.46 31.68
CA THR A 26 6.45 -8.72 30.27
C THR A 26 7.42 -9.67 29.57
N ARG A 27 8.18 -10.46 30.33
CA ARG A 27 9.12 -11.44 29.76
C ARG A 27 8.36 -12.42 28.88
N MET A 28 8.50 -12.24 27.56
CA MET A 28 7.92 -13.15 26.60
C MET A 28 8.65 -14.49 26.69
N SER A 29 7.90 -15.54 27.02
CA SER A 29 8.41 -16.90 26.88
C SER A 29 8.64 -17.21 25.39
N PRO A 30 9.53 -18.15 25.03
CA PRO A 30 9.76 -18.54 23.64
C PRO A 30 8.49 -18.95 22.91
N LYS A 31 7.51 -19.52 23.63
CA LYS A 31 6.19 -19.88 23.09
C LYS A 31 5.37 -18.65 22.71
N VAL A 32 5.39 -17.59 23.51
CA VAL A 32 4.68 -16.33 23.24
C VAL A 32 5.33 -15.60 22.06
N MET A 33 6.66 -15.63 21.94
CA MET A 33 7.36 -15.07 20.78
C MET A 33 6.97 -15.79 19.48
N LEU A 34 6.86 -17.13 19.51
CA LEU A 34 6.39 -17.90 18.36
C LEU A 34 4.92 -17.58 18.02
N LEU A 35 4.07 -17.38 19.03
CA LEU A 35 2.68 -16.98 18.87
C LEU A 35 2.56 -15.59 18.23
N ALA A 36 3.36 -14.62 18.68
CA ALA A 36 3.43 -13.28 18.09
C ALA A 36 3.91 -13.32 16.62
N CYS A 37 4.92 -14.15 16.30
CA CYS A 37 5.32 -14.38 14.92
C CYS A 37 4.21 -15.00 14.07
N ARG A 38 3.44 -15.94 14.64
CA ARG A 38 2.28 -16.55 13.96
C ARG A 38 1.19 -15.52 13.68
N GLU A 39 0.86 -14.66 14.64
CA GLU A 39 -0.12 -13.58 14.43
C GLU A 39 0.37 -12.59 13.37
N GLY A 40 1.65 -12.21 13.41
CA GLY A 40 2.27 -11.38 12.37
C GLY A 40 2.22 -12.02 10.99
N ALA A 41 2.47 -13.32 10.89
CA ALA A 41 2.38 -14.06 9.64
C ALA A 41 0.94 -14.12 9.09
N ILE A 42 -0.06 -14.31 9.95
CA ILE A 42 -1.48 -14.30 9.54
C ILE A 42 -1.86 -12.91 9.00
N GLY A 43 -1.49 -11.83 9.68
CA GLY A 43 -1.73 -10.47 9.18
C GLY A 43 -1.03 -10.18 7.86
N ALA A 44 0.16 -10.75 7.64
CA ALA A 44 0.88 -10.62 6.37
C ALA A 44 0.19 -11.35 5.21
N ILE A 45 -0.48 -12.48 5.48
CA ILE A 45 -1.21 -13.25 4.46
C ILE A 45 -2.37 -12.43 3.87
N ASP A 46 -3.12 -11.71 4.70
CA ASP A 46 -4.23 -10.87 4.20
C ASP A 46 -3.73 -9.81 3.20
N VAL A 47 -2.60 -9.18 3.52
CA VAL A 47 -1.96 -8.22 2.61
C VAL A 47 -1.44 -8.91 1.36
N ALA A 48 -0.85 -10.10 1.48
CA ALA A 48 -0.34 -10.86 0.35
C ALA A 48 -1.44 -11.27 -0.65
N ILE A 49 -2.60 -11.71 -0.16
CA ILE A 49 -3.76 -12.05 -0.99
C ILE A 49 -4.28 -10.81 -1.73
N ALA A 50 -4.39 -9.68 -1.03
CA ALA A 50 -4.78 -8.42 -1.66
C ALA A 50 -3.79 -8.01 -2.76
N CYS A 51 -2.48 -8.07 -2.49
CA CYS A 51 -1.43 -7.80 -3.46
C CYS A 51 -1.49 -8.72 -4.68
N ALA A 52 -1.75 -10.01 -4.49
CA ALA A 52 -1.90 -10.97 -5.57
C ALA A 52 -3.10 -10.65 -6.49
N ALA A 53 -4.25 -10.32 -5.90
CA ALA A 53 -5.44 -9.93 -6.65
C ALA A 53 -5.20 -8.65 -7.49
N ILE A 54 -4.52 -7.65 -6.91
CA ILE A 54 -4.17 -6.42 -7.61
C ILE A 54 -3.17 -6.70 -8.74
N GLY A 55 -2.20 -7.58 -8.52
CA GLY A 55 -1.24 -7.98 -9.56
C GLY A 55 -1.94 -8.54 -10.80
N LEU A 56 -3.00 -9.34 -10.62
CA LEU A 56 -3.83 -9.83 -11.73
C LEU A 56 -4.58 -8.69 -12.43
N ILE A 57 -5.14 -7.75 -11.67
CA ILE A 57 -5.84 -6.57 -12.22
C ILE A 57 -4.86 -5.72 -13.05
N ILE A 58 -3.71 -5.37 -12.49
CA ILE A 58 -2.68 -4.58 -13.19
C ILE A 58 -2.15 -5.32 -14.42
N GLY A 59 -1.95 -6.64 -14.31
CA GLY A 59 -1.55 -7.49 -15.44
C GLY A 59 -2.58 -7.43 -16.58
N SER A 60 -3.87 -7.51 -16.26
CA SER A 60 -4.94 -7.39 -17.25
C SER A 60 -5.05 -5.98 -17.86
N ILE A 61 -4.89 -4.92 -17.05
CA ILE A 61 -4.92 -3.52 -17.51
C ILE A 61 -3.74 -3.22 -18.45
N THR A 62 -2.56 -3.74 -18.11
CA THR A 62 -1.35 -3.56 -18.92
C THR A 62 -1.45 -4.35 -20.22
N GLY A 63 -1.94 -5.60 -20.17
CA GLY A 63 -2.12 -6.43 -21.36
C GLY A 63 -3.21 -5.94 -22.33
N THR A 64 -4.26 -5.28 -21.82
CA THR A 64 -5.35 -4.72 -22.63
C THR A 64 -5.07 -3.30 -23.13
N GLY A 65 -4.03 -2.64 -22.62
CA GLY A 65 -3.74 -1.23 -22.92
C GLY A 65 -4.74 -0.24 -22.30
N LEU A 66 -5.65 -0.71 -21.44
CA LEU A 66 -6.62 0.13 -20.74
C LEU A 66 -5.95 1.20 -19.87
N GLY A 67 -4.80 0.88 -19.27
CA GLY A 67 -4.05 1.84 -18.44
C GLY A 67 -3.55 3.05 -19.23
N LEU A 68 -3.05 2.82 -20.44
CA LEU A 68 -2.62 3.88 -21.35
C LEU A 68 -3.82 4.70 -21.86
N LYS A 69 -4.94 4.04 -22.16
CA LYS A 69 -6.19 4.71 -22.57
C LYS A 69 -6.75 5.61 -21.47
N PHE A 70 -6.80 5.13 -20.23
CA PHE A 70 -7.22 5.93 -19.07
C PHE A 70 -6.28 7.11 -18.81
N SER A 71 -4.97 6.88 -18.91
CA SER A 71 -3.97 7.94 -18.75
C SER A 71 -4.12 9.02 -19.82
N ALA A 72 -4.33 8.63 -21.07
CA ALA A 72 -4.57 9.54 -22.19
C ALA A 72 -5.86 10.36 -22.01
N ILE A 73 -6.95 9.75 -21.54
CA ILE A 73 -8.19 10.48 -21.24
C ILE A 73 -7.97 11.54 -20.16
N ILE A 74 -7.24 11.19 -19.09
CA ILE A 74 -6.92 12.14 -18.01
C ILE A 74 -6.00 13.25 -18.54
N ALA A 75 -5.01 12.93 -19.36
CA ALA A 75 -4.09 13.89 -19.97
C ALA A 75 -4.80 14.84 -20.94
N ASP A 76 -5.72 14.33 -21.76
CA ASP A 76 -6.54 15.13 -22.70
C ASP A 76 -7.47 16.09 -21.94
N VAL A 77 -8.13 15.61 -20.89
CA VAL A 77 -9.00 16.44 -20.05
C VAL A 77 -8.19 17.46 -19.25
N SER A 78 -6.99 17.09 -18.79
CA SER A 78 -6.10 17.98 -18.03
C SER A 78 -5.31 18.95 -18.91
N ARG A 79 -5.27 18.74 -20.24
CA ARG A 79 -4.54 19.56 -21.22
C ARG A 79 -3.06 19.80 -20.82
N GLY A 80 -2.43 18.81 -20.18
CA GLY A 80 -1.06 18.91 -19.65
C GLY A 80 -0.90 19.66 -18.32
N SER A 81 -1.99 20.16 -17.70
CA SER A 81 -1.92 20.81 -16.39
C SER A 81 -2.08 19.80 -15.25
N VAL A 82 -0.98 19.55 -14.54
CA VAL A 82 -0.93 18.74 -13.31
C VAL A 82 -1.94 19.22 -12.25
N PHE A 83 -2.26 20.52 -12.25
CA PHE A 83 -3.19 21.13 -11.30
C PHE A 83 -4.65 20.65 -11.48
N ILE A 84 -5.02 20.23 -12.70
CA ILE A 84 -6.35 19.69 -13.02
C ILE A 84 -6.36 18.16 -12.88
N ALA A 85 -5.24 17.51 -13.20
CA ALA A 85 -5.10 16.06 -13.05
C ALA A 85 -5.18 15.60 -11.58
N LEU A 86 -4.64 16.38 -10.64
CA LEU A 86 -4.63 16.05 -9.21
C LEU A 86 -6.02 15.82 -8.60
N PRO A 87 -6.98 16.76 -8.70
CA PRO A 87 -8.31 16.56 -8.12
C PRO A 87 -9.10 15.44 -8.83
N MET A 88 -8.90 15.22 -10.14
CA MET A 88 -9.50 14.08 -10.84
C MET A 88 -8.94 12.74 -10.36
N ALA A 89 -7.63 12.64 -10.17
CA ALA A 89 -6.99 11.47 -9.57
C ALA A 89 -7.47 11.23 -8.12
N GLY A 90 -7.65 12.31 -7.35
CA GLY A 90 -8.22 12.27 -6.01
C GLY A 90 -9.66 11.74 -6.00
N LEU A 91 -10.52 12.24 -6.87
CA LEU A 91 -11.90 11.73 -7.02
C LEU A 91 -11.93 10.27 -7.49
N ALA A 92 -11.09 9.90 -8.46
CA ALA A 92 -10.96 8.52 -8.90
C ALA A 92 -10.52 7.59 -7.76
N SER A 93 -9.58 8.04 -6.92
CA SER A 93 -9.15 7.32 -5.71
C SER A 93 -10.29 7.13 -4.72
N LEU A 94 -11.16 8.14 -4.58
CA LEU A 94 -12.25 8.13 -3.62
C LEU A 94 -13.36 7.19 -4.05
N ILE A 95 -13.66 7.12 -5.35
CA ILE A 95 -14.63 6.20 -5.94
C ILE A 95 -14.10 4.76 -5.98
N LEU A 96 -12.84 4.55 -6.36
CA LEU A 96 -12.23 3.22 -6.36
C LEU A 96 -12.00 2.68 -4.94
N GLY A 97 -11.87 3.57 -3.95
CA GLY A 97 -11.50 3.25 -2.58
C GLY A 97 -12.61 2.75 -1.66
N THR A 98 -13.90 2.92 -2.01
CA THR A 98 -15.00 2.57 -1.09
C THR A 98 -15.24 1.07 -0.91
N GLY A 99 -14.49 0.20 -1.60
CA GLY A 99 -14.69 -1.25 -1.55
C GLY A 99 -13.42 -2.11 -1.44
N VAL A 100 -12.24 -1.51 -1.30
CA VAL A 100 -10.95 -2.22 -1.29
C VAL A 100 -10.06 -1.73 -0.15
N PRO A 101 -9.16 -2.58 0.39
CA PRO A 101 -8.19 -2.19 1.41
C PRO A 101 -7.36 -0.97 0.95
N THR A 102 -7.04 -0.06 1.86
CA THR A 102 -6.29 1.19 1.56
C THR A 102 -4.93 0.91 0.88
N THR A 103 -4.27 -0.17 1.27
CA THR A 103 -3.03 -0.64 0.64
C THR A 103 -3.25 -1.03 -0.82
N ALA A 104 -4.39 -1.66 -1.13
CA ALA A 104 -4.71 -2.14 -2.45
C ALA A 104 -4.99 -1.00 -3.43
N GLN A 105 -5.80 -0.07 -2.97
CA GLN A 105 -6.15 1.15 -3.68
C GLN A 105 -4.90 1.96 -4.08
N TYR A 106 -3.91 2.09 -3.19
CA TYR A 106 -2.68 2.83 -3.49
C TYR A 106 -1.93 2.28 -4.70
N ILE A 107 -1.80 0.96 -4.80
CA ILE A 107 -1.09 0.29 -5.90
C ILE A 107 -1.84 0.50 -7.23
N ILE A 108 -3.18 0.42 -7.21
CA ILE A 108 -4.03 0.65 -8.39
C ILE A 108 -3.88 2.09 -8.89
N ILE A 109 -3.96 3.07 -7.99
CA ILE A 109 -3.79 4.48 -8.35
C ILE A 109 -2.39 4.74 -8.88
N ALA A 110 -1.35 4.19 -8.25
CA ALA A 110 0.02 4.35 -8.73
C ALA A 110 0.20 3.81 -10.15
N ALA A 111 -0.40 2.66 -10.49
CA ALA A 111 -0.32 2.09 -11.83
C ALA A 111 -1.11 2.89 -12.89
N LEU A 112 -2.23 3.51 -12.51
CA LEU A 112 -3.11 4.25 -13.43
C LEU A 112 -2.75 5.73 -13.56
N VAL A 113 -2.28 6.36 -12.48
CA VAL A 113 -2.10 7.82 -12.40
C VAL A 113 -0.66 8.24 -12.68
N CYS A 114 0.36 7.42 -12.36
CA CYS A 114 1.75 7.72 -12.76
C CYS A 114 1.88 8.00 -14.27
N PRO A 115 1.38 7.14 -15.17
CA PRO A 115 1.45 7.41 -16.61
C PRO A 115 0.64 8.61 -17.09
N ALA A 116 -0.30 9.13 -16.29
CA ALA A 116 -1.08 10.34 -16.63
C ALA A 116 -0.40 11.64 -16.17
N LEU A 117 0.60 11.56 -15.30
CA LEU A 117 1.31 12.70 -14.70
C LEU A 117 2.70 12.95 -15.31
N VAL A 118 3.16 12.05 -16.19
CA VAL A 118 4.39 12.17 -17.00
C VAL A 118 4.01 12.65 -18.40
#